data_AF-A0A6L8ERR3-F1
#
_entry.id   AF-A0A6L8ERR3-F1
#
_cell.length_a   1.000
_cell.length_b   1.000
_cell.length_c   1.000
_cell.angle_alpha   90.00
_cell.angle_beta   90.00
_cell.angle_gamma   90.00
#
_symmetry.space_group_name_H-M   'P 1'
#
loop_
_entity.id
_entity.type
_entity.pdbx_description
1 polymer ?
#
loop_
_entity_poly.entity_id
_entity_poly.type
_entity_poly.pdbx_seq_one_letter_code
_entity_poly.pdbx_strand_id
1 'polypeptide(L)'
;MKIAVVTGEHGFQEKQFDAVFESMEGVQFLREDLNVFVDDPDQKDYDTVVFYNFHRPYPTEAQAQAILDLTERGQGVVILHHAILAFPEWDAYSEMCGVDDRGEFGYYPRQTLNVQIADATHPITHGLTEWEMGDETYTMKSAGDDSAILLTVSHPNSMEVLGWAREYRKSRIFCFQSGHDDVTFSNPNFREVLQRAIHWCAKTS
;
A
#
# COMPACT_ATOMS: atom_id res chain seq x y z
N MET A 1 -15.43 -0.67 -10.57
CA MET A 1 -14.72 -1.24 -9.41
C MET A 1 -14.93 -0.29 -8.25
N LYS A 2 -15.43 -0.79 -7.11
CA LYS A 2 -15.65 0.01 -5.89
C LYS A 2 -14.48 -0.25 -4.94
N ILE A 3 -13.83 0.79 -4.43
CA ILE A 3 -12.73 0.66 -3.48
C ILE A 3 -13.00 1.50 -2.23
N ALA A 4 -12.46 1.04 -1.09
CA ALA A 4 -12.33 1.87 0.09
C ALA A 4 -10.88 2.37 0.20
N VAL A 5 -10.69 3.62 0.59
CA VAL A 5 -9.39 4.21 0.93
C VAL A 5 -9.42 4.52 2.41
N VAL A 6 -8.77 3.66 3.20
CA VAL A 6 -8.83 3.69 4.67
C VAL A 6 -7.65 4.47 5.20
N THR A 7 -7.95 5.54 5.93
CA THR A 7 -6.97 6.53 6.43
C THR A 7 -7.04 6.65 7.95
N GLY A 8 -6.27 7.57 8.54
CA GLY A 8 -6.33 7.93 9.96
C GLY A 8 -4.99 7.80 10.69
N GLU A 9 -4.86 8.55 11.78
CA GLU A 9 -3.65 8.66 12.63
C GLU A 9 -2.39 9.23 11.92
N HIS A 10 -2.53 9.81 10.71
CA HIS A 10 -1.47 10.58 10.04
C HIS A 10 -2.03 11.62 9.07
N GLY A 11 -1.43 12.82 9.05
CA GLY A 11 -1.86 13.91 8.17
C GLY A 11 -1.16 13.86 6.80
N PHE A 12 -1.85 14.29 5.75
CA PHE A 12 -1.35 14.31 4.37
C PHE A 12 -2.12 15.35 3.54
N GLN A 13 -1.72 15.58 2.28
CA GLN A 13 -2.39 16.52 1.39
C GLN A 13 -3.66 15.89 0.77
N GLU A 14 -4.75 15.87 1.54
CA GLU A 14 -5.99 15.16 1.20
C GLU A 14 -6.50 15.40 -0.23
N LYS A 15 -6.54 16.67 -0.69
CA LYS A 15 -7.04 16.98 -2.05
C LYS A 15 -6.17 16.35 -3.15
N GLN A 16 -4.86 16.40 -2.98
CA GLN A 16 -3.90 15.86 -3.94
C GLN A 16 -3.91 14.33 -3.91
N PHE A 17 -4.12 13.75 -2.72
CA PHE A 17 -4.28 12.32 -2.53
C PHE A 17 -5.58 11.80 -3.16
N ASP A 18 -6.71 12.45 -2.88
CA ASP A 18 -8.02 12.10 -3.47
C ASP A 18 -7.96 12.18 -5.01
N ALA A 19 -7.28 13.20 -5.57
CA ALA A 19 -7.08 13.37 -7.00
C ALA A 19 -6.32 12.21 -7.68
N VAL A 20 -5.57 11.38 -6.94
CA VAL A 20 -4.97 10.16 -7.46
C VAL A 20 -6.06 9.18 -7.86
N PHE A 21 -7.00 8.90 -6.95
CA PHE A 21 -8.08 7.94 -7.16
C PHE A 21 -9.17 8.50 -8.10
N GLU A 22 -9.49 9.79 -8.01
CA GLU A 22 -10.43 10.45 -8.95
C GLU A 22 -9.98 10.36 -10.41
N SER A 23 -8.67 10.25 -10.66
CA SER A 23 -8.12 10.13 -12.01
C SER A 23 -8.20 8.72 -12.60
N MET A 24 -8.56 7.70 -11.81
CA MET A 24 -8.61 6.31 -12.25
C MET A 24 -9.97 5.99 -12.90
N GLU A 25 -9.96 5.82 -14.23
CA GLU A 25 -11.18 5.48 -14.98
C GLU A 25 -11.79 4.15 -14.50
N GLY A 26 -13.10 4.14 -14.24
CA GLY A 26 -13.83 2.94 -13.81
C GLY A 26 -13.65 2.58 -12.33
N VAL A 27 -12.93 3.40 -11.55
CA VAL A 27 -12.80 3.27 -10.10
C VAL A 27 -13.73 4.25 -9.40
N GLN A 28 -14.53 3.75 -8.47
CA GLN A 28 -15.30 4.54 -7.52
C GLN A 28 -14.67 4.34 -6.15
N PHE A 29 -14.15 5.40 -5.53
CA PHE A 29 -13.55 5.29 -4.20
C PHE A 29 -14.40 6.01 -3.16
N LEU A 30 -14.40 5.46 -1.94
CA LEU A 30 -14.84 6.13 -0.74
C LEU A 30 -13.65 6.21 0.22
N ARG A 31 -13.34 7.40 0.74
CA ARG A 31 -12.33 7.57 1.78
C ARG A 31 -12.97 7.59 3.15
N GLU A 32 -12.45 6.77 4.05
CA GLU A 32 -12.95 6.64 5.43
C GLU A 32 -11.78 6.61 6.42
N ASP A 33 -12.03 7.07 7.65
CA ASP A 33 -11.12 6.81 8.77
C ASP A 33 -11.26 5.34 9.19
N LEU A 34 -10.18 4.69 9.60
CA LEU A 34 -10.22 3.30 10.03
C LEU A 34 -11.25 3.06 11.15
N ASN A 35 -11.42 4.00 12.10
CA ASN A 35 -12.39 3.87 13.18
C ASN A 35 -13.85 4.00 12.72
N VAL A 36 -14.09 4.49 11.50
CA VAL A 36 -15.40 4.48 10.86
C VAL A 36 -15.56 3.22 10.02
N PHE A 37 -14.50 2.88 9.26
CA PHE A 37 -14.50 1.71 8.38
C PHE A 37 -14.85 0.42 9.12
N VAL A 38 -14.39 0.23 10.38
CA VAL A 38 -14.70 -0.98 11.17
C VAL A 38 -16.19 -1.29 11.31
N ASP A 39 -17.05 -0.26 11.25
CA ASP A 39 -18.50 -0.37 11.39
C ASP A 39 -19.24 -0.18 10.03
N ASP A 40 -18.51 -0.05 8.91
CA ASP A 40 -19.12 0.10 7.58
C ASP A 40 -19.88 -1.20 7.19
N PRO A 41 -21.22 -1.15 7.04
CA PRO A 41 -22.00 -2.33 6.64
C PRO A 41 -21.68 -2.83 5.21
N ASP A 42 -21.07 -1.98 4.39
CA ASP A 42 -20.75 -2.22 2.98
C ASP A 42 -19.28 -2.69 2.80
N GLN A 43 -18.53 -2.95 3.89
CA GLN A 43 -17.13 -3.41 3.81
C GLN A 43 -16.90 -4.52 2.77
N LYS A 44 -17.83 -5.48 2.69
CA LYS A 44 -17.75 -6.65 1.81
C LYS A 44 -17.98 -6.33 0.33
N ASP A 45 -18.52 -5.15 0.02
CA ASP A 45 -18.86 -4.73 -1.34
C ASP A 45 -17.70 -4.01 -2.04
N TYR A 46 -16.59 -3.74 -1.33
CA TYR A 46 -15.38 -3.21 -1.93
C TYR A 46 -14.58 -4.32 -2.61
N ASP A 47 -14.23 -4.10 -3.87
CA ASP A 47 -13.34 -4.99 -4.63
C ASP A 47 -11.91 -4.96 -4.09
N THR A 48 -11.46 -3.79 -3.62
CA THR A 48 -10.14 -3.58 -3.01
C THR A 48 -10.20 -2.53 -1.91
N VAL A 49 -9.45 -2.75 -0.84
CA VAL A 49 -9.25 -1.79 0.26
C VAL A 49 -7.82 -1.29 0.24
N VAL A 50 -7.65 0.02 0.11
CA VAL A 50 -6.34 0.71 0.12
C VAL A 50 -6.12 1.31 1.50
N PHE A 51 -5.18 0.75 2.26
CA PHE A 51 -4.76 1.28 3.55
C PHE A 51 -3.71 2.38 3.37
N TYR A 52 -3.98 3.52 3.99
CA TYR A 52 -3.12 4.69 4.11
C TYR A 52 -3.28 5.29 5.53
N ASN A 53 -3.34 4.41 6.54
CA ASN A 53 -3.51 4.74 7.96
C ASN A 53 -2.19 4.51 8.73
N PHE A 54 -2.00 5.13 9.90
CA PHE A 54 -0.77 4.98 10.70
C PHE A 54 -1.06 4.62 12.18
N HIS A 55 -2.07 3.79 12.40
CA HIS A 55 -2.47 3.41 13.76
C HIS A 55 -1.40 2.50 14.39
N ARG A 56 -1.03 2.77 15.64
CA ARG A 56 0.05 2.09 16.38
C ARG A 56 -0.28 2.00 17.88
N PRO A 57 0.35 1.10 18.64
CA PRO A 57 1.26 0.03 18.19
C PRO A 57 0.54 -1.25 17.75
N TYR A 58 -0.73 -1.39 18.12
CA TYR A 58 -1.55 -2.60 17.93
C TYR A 58 -3.00 -2.18 17.61
N PRO A 59 -3.76 -2.93 16.78
CA PRO A 59 -5.15 -2.58 16.49
C PRO A 59 -6.07 -2.79 17.69
N THR A 60 -7.22 -2.11 17.71
CA THR A 60 -8.33 -2.57 18.56
C THR A 60 -8.87 -3.91 18.03
N GLU A 61 -9.63 -4.64 18.87
CA GLU A 61 -10.24 -5.91 18.43
C GLU A 61 -11.12 -5.74 17.17
N ALA A 62 -11.90 -4.65 17.11
CA ALA A 62 -12.75 -4.34 15.96
C ALA A 62 -11.92 -4.05 14.68
N GLN A 63 -10.82 -3.30 14.81
CA GLN A 63 -9.90 -3.05 13.70
C GLN A 63 -9.23 -4.33 13.22
N ALA A 64 -8.75 -5.17 14.14
CA ALA A 64 -8.14 -6.45 13.82
C ALA A 64 -9.14 -7.35 13.08
N GLN A 65 -10.36 -7.49 13.59
CA GLN A 65 -11.41 -8.30 12.96
C GLN A 65 -11.75 -7.79 11.56
N ALA A 66 -11.97 -6.48 11.40
CA ALA A 66 -12.28 -5.88 10.10
C ALA A 66 -11.19 -6.16 9.06
N ILE A 67 -9.91 -5.99 9.42
CA ILE A 67 -8.77 -6.25 8.54
C ILE A 67 -8.65 -7.73 8.20
N LEU A 68 -8.74 -8.62 9.19
CA LEU A 68 -8.63 -10.07 8.96
C LEU A 68 -9.80 -10.58 8.11
N ASP A 69 -11.00 -10.05 8.30
CA ASP A 69 -12.18 -10.44 7.54
C ASP A 69 -12.06 -10.12 6.04
N LEU A 70 -11.38 -9.03 5.66
CA LEU A 70 -11.06 -8.76 4.25
C LEU A 70 -10.30 -9.94 3.63
N THR A 71 -9.31 -10.45 4.37
CA THR A 71 -8.43 -11.55 3.94
C THR A 71 -9.13 -12.90 3.88
N GLU A 72 -10.12 -13.10 4.76
CA GLU A 72 -10.95 -14.31 4.77
C GLU A 72 -12.00 -14.32 3.65
N ARG A 73 -12.47 -13.14 3.24
CA ARG A 73 -13.37 -12.96 2.09
C ARG A 73 -12.65 -12.97 0.75
N GLY A 74 -11.34 -12.70 0.74
CA GLY A 74 -10.54 -12.62 -0.49
C GLY A 74 -10.64 -11.28 -1.20
N GLN A 75 -10.96 -10.22 -0.46
CA GLN A 75 -10.97 -8.86 -1.02
C GLN A 75 -9.53 -8.41 -1.31
N GLY A 76 -9.32 -7.62 -2.35
CA GLY A 76 -8.01 -7.05 -2.63
C GLY A 76 -7.53 -6.13 -1.52
N VAL A 77 -6.23 -6.14 -1.22
CA VAL A 77 -5.65 -5.22 -0.24
C VAL A 77 -4.45 -4.48 -0.86
N VAL A 78 -4.38 -3.18 -0.66
CA VAL A 78 -3.19 -2.38 -0.93
C VAL A 78 -2.74 -1.74 0.38
N ILE A 79 -1.46 -1.87 0.73
CA ILE A 79 -0.85 -1.25 1.92
C ILE A 79 0.12 -0.18 1.42
N LEU A 80 -0.28 1.09 1.55
CA LEU A 80 0.39 2.22 0.91
C LEU A 80 1.15 3.07 1.93
N HIS A 81 2.41 3.37 1.61
CA HIS A 81 3.29 4.28 2.32
C HIS A 81 3.36 4.00 3.83
N HIS A 82 2.94 4.95 4.67
CA HIS A 82 2.98 4.83 6.12
C HIS A 82 2.06 3.72 6.66
N ALA A 83 1.11 3.19 5.89
CA ALA A 83 0.36 2.00 6.29
C ALA A 83 1.27 0.78 6.50
N ILE A 84 2.41 0.71 5.81
CA ILE A 84 3.44 -0.31 6.02
C ILE A 84 4.04 -0.21 7.43
N LEU A 85 3.85 0.89 8.15
CA LEU A 85 4.38 1.12 9.48
C LEU A 85 3.28 1.06 10.58
N ALA A 86 2.04 0.77 10.19
CA ALA A 86 0.92 0.58 11.10
C ALA A 86 1.03 -0.74 11.86
N PHE A 87 0.55 -0.76 13.10
CA PHE A 87 0.46 -1.97 13.93
C PHE A 87 1.76 -2.79 14.02
N PRO A 88 2.92 -2.18 14.34
CA PRO A 88 4.20 -2.88 14.32
C PRO A 88 4.31 -4.04 15.33
N GLU A 89 3.47 -4.06 16.36
CA GLU A 89 3.43 -5.13 17.37
C GLU A 89 2.42 -6.24 17.04
N TRP A 90 1.77 -6.18 15.86
CA TRP A 90 0.78 -7.16 15.43
C TRP A 90 1.34 -8.08 14.33
N ASP A 91 1.67 -9.32 14.72
CA ASP A 91 2.31 -10.31 13.84
C ASP A 91 1.53 -10.55 12.54
N ALA A 92 0.19 -10.67 12.61
CA ALA A 92 -0.61 -10.90 11.42
C ALA A 92 -0.49 -9.77 10.38
N TYR A 93 -0.31 -8.51 10.82
CA TYR A 93 -0.09 -7.39 9.89
C TYR A 93 1.33 -7.43 9.31
N SER A 94 2.32 -7.86 10.09
CA SER A 94 3.69 -8.07 9.59
C SER A 94 3.75 -9.20 8.57
N GLU A 95 2.99 -10.29 8.76
CA GLU A 95 2.82 -11.38 7.78
C GLU A 95 2.12 -10.90 6.49
N MET A 96 1.07 -10.08 6.62
CA MET A 96 0.37 -9.46 5.49
C MET A 96 1.29 -8.54 4.69
N CYS A 97 2.07 -7.69 5.37
CA CYS A 97 3.09 -6.85 4.75
C CYS A 97 4.26 -7.67 4.19
N GLY A 98 4.59 -8.82 4.77
CA GLY A 98 5.83 -9.54 4.47
C GLY A 98 7.09 -8.82 4.92
N VAL A 99 7.01 -8.00 5.97
CA VAL A 99 8.16 -7.27 6.51
C VAL A 99 8.18 -7.48 8.02
N ASP A 100 9.27 -8.05 8.51
CA ASP A 100 9.50 -8.26 9.94
C ASP A 100 10.02 -6.99 10.61
N ASP A 101 9.91 -6.90 11.94
CA ASP A 101 10.50 -5.84 12.78
C ASP A 101 10.21 -4.41 12.30
N ARG A 102 8.95 -4.12 11.93
CA ARG A 102 8.52 -2.80 11.42
C ARG A 102 8.46 -1.69 12.47
N GLY A 103 8.80 -2.01 13.73
CA GLY A 103 8.76 -1.08 14.86
C GLY A 103 9.86 -0.02 14.82
N GLU A 104 11.05 -0.39 14.34
CA GLU A 104 12.22 0.48 14.22
C GLU A 104 12.47 0.83 12.75
N PHE A 105 12.40 2.12 12.41
CA PHE A 105 12.62 2.62 11.06
C PHE A 105 13.23 4.02 11.10
N GLY A 106 14.04 4.35 10.10
CA GLY A 106 14.40 5.72 9.77
C GLY A 106 13.52 6.23 8.64
N TYR A 107 13.30 7.54 8.56
CA TYR A 107 12.55 8.19 7.49
C TYR A 107 13.30 9.41 6.97
N TYR A 108 13.28 9.59 5.66
CA TYR A 108 14.05 10.63 4.97
C TYR A 108 13.16 11.29 3.92
N PRO A 109 12.60 12.47 4.18
CA PRO A 109 11.74 13.16 3.21
C PRO A 109 12.57 13.73 2.04
N ARG A 110 11.92 13.98 0.91
CA ARG A 110 12.49 14.69 -0.26
C ARG A 110 13.74 14.03 -0.84
N GLN A 111 13.78 12.70 -0.90
CA GLN A 111 14.81 11.98 -1.63
C GLN A 111 14.46 11.91 -3.11
N THR A 112 15.47 11.68 -3.96
CA THR A 112 15.29 11.41 -5.39
C THR A 112 15.60 9.94 -5.65
N LEU A 113 14.62 9.22 -6.14
CA LEU A 113 14.66 7.78 -6.34
C LEU A 113 14.71 7.47 -7.83
N ASN A 114 15.71 6.68 -8.24
CA ASN A 114 15.68 6.01 -9.53
C ASN A 114 15.04 4.63 -9.34
N VAL A 115 13.73 4.55 -9.54
CA VAL A 115 12.95 3.32 -9.34
C VAL A 115 13.24 2.33 -10.46
N GLN A 116 13.62 1.13 -10.08
CA GLN A 116 14.00 0.03 -10.97
C GLN A 116 12.87 -1.00 -11.08
N ILE A 117 12.72 -1.60 -12.26
CA ILE A 117 11.78 -2.70 -12.49
C ILE A 117 12.48 -4.02 -12.19
N ALA A 118 12.12 -4.68 -11.09
CA ALA A 118 12.70 -5.97 -10.69
C ALA A 118 12.07 -7.15 -11.44
N ASP A 119 10.77 -7.08 -11.71
CA ASP A 119 10.03 -8.05 -12.52
C ASP A 119 9.15 -7.32 -13.53
N ALA A 120 9.48 -7.40 -14.82
CA ALA A 120 8.71 -6.78 -15.91
C ALA A 120 7.60 -7.70 -16.47
N THR A 121 7.44 -8.91 -15.93
CA THR A 121 6.43 -9.88 -16.36
C THR A 121 5.14 -9.78 -15.55
N HIS A 122 5.22 -9.27 -14.32
CA HIS A 122 4.06 -9.11 -13.45
C HIS A 122 3.04 -8.10 -14.04
N PRO A 123 1.71 -8.35 -13.94
CA PRO A 123 0.70 -7.45 -14.50
C PRO A 123 0.78 -5.99 -14.03
N ILE A 124 1.30 -5.74 -12.83
CA ILE A 124 1.47 -4.38 -12.28
C ILE A 124 2.57 -3.62 -13.03
N THR A 125 3.69 -4.28 -13.32
CA THR A 125 4.90 -3.67 -13.87
C THR A 125 5.12 -3.94 -15.36
N HIS A 126 4.27 -4.75 -15.98
CA HIS A 126 4.39 -5.10 -17.39
C HIS A 126 4.42 -3.87 -18.30
N GLY A 127 5.46 -3.77 -19.13
CA GLY A 127 5.65 -2.66 -20.07
C GLY A 127 6.09 -1.34 -19.42
N LEU A 128 6.30 -1.28 -18.11
CA LEU A 128 6.94 -0.14 -17.45
C LEU A 128 8.46 -0.20 -17.66
N THR A 129 9.08 0.97 -17.66
CA THR A 129 10.53 1.15 -17.60
C THR A 129 10.90 1.87 -16.31
N GLU A 130 12.18 1.84 -15.95
CA GLU A 130 12.68 2.63 -14.81
C GLU A 130 12.29 4.12 -14.92
N TRP A 131 12.16 4.78 -13.78
CA TRP A 131 11.82 6.20 -13.72
C TRP A 131 12.42 6.89 -12.52
N GLU A 132 12.57 8.21 -12.63
CA GLU A 132 12.95 9.07 -11.51
C GLU A 132 11.71 9.69 -10.83
N MET A 133 11.75 9.77 -9.50
CA MET A 133 10.65 10.26 -8.67
C MET A 133 11.19 10.86 -7.37
N GLY A 134 10.55 11.93 -6.87
CA GLY A 134 10.79 12.45 -5.52
C GLY A 134 9.82 11.83 -4.53
N ASP A 135 10.31 11.43 -3.34
CA ASP A 135 9.46 10.85 -2.27
C ASP A 135 10.15 10.90 -0.89
N GLU A 136 9.46 10.46 0.15
CA GLU A 136 10.06 10.01 1.42
C GLU A 136 10.49 8.55 1.33
N THR A 137 11.65 8.21 1.89
CA THR A 137 12.13 6.82 1.99
C THR A 137 12.21 6.34 3.43
N TYR A 138 12.11 5.02 3.61
CA TYR A 138 12.28 4.37 4.91
C TYR A 138 13.55 3.53 4.93
N THR A 139 14.30 3.57 6.04
CA THR A 139 15.34 2.58 6.34
C THR A 139 14.82 1.62 7.40
N MET A 140 14.41 0.43 6.96
CA MET A 140 13.87 -0.66 7.77
C MET A 140 14.17 -1.99 7.06
N LYS A 141 13.76 -3.13 7.63
CA LYS A 141 13.82 -4.40 6.91
C LYS A 141 13.03 -4.31 5.60
N SER A 142 13.55 -4.95 4.57
CA SER A 142 12.85 -5.07 3.29
C SER A 142 11.85 -6.22 3.31
N ALA A 143 10.99 -6.27 2.28
CA ALA A 143 10.08 -7.39 2.05
C ALA A 143 10.85 -8.72 2.03
N GLY A 144 10.30 -9.74 2.69
CA GLY A 144 10.88 -11.07 2.77
C GLY A 144 10.87 -11.81 1.44
N ASP A 145 11.70 -12.86 1.34
CA ASP A 145 11.98 -13.65 0.14
C ASP A 145 10.75 -14.39 -0.44
N ASP A 146 9.67 -14.50 0.34
CA ASP A 146 8.38 -15.05 -0.08
C ASP A 146 7.48 -14.01 -0.77
N SER A 147 7.97 -12.78 -0.97
CA SER A 147 7.30 -11.73 -1.75
C SER A 147 7.69 -11.77 -3.23
N ALA A 148 6.74 -11.45 -4.12
CA ALA A 148 7.06 -11.08 -5.49
C ALA A 148 7.55 -9.63 -5.54
N ILE A 149 8.88 -9.44 -5.64
CA ILE A 149 9.52 -8.12 -5.69
C ILE A 149 9.32 -7.50 -7.07
N LEU A 150 8.67 -6.33 -7.15
CA LEU A 150 8.30 -5.70 -8.41
C LEU A 150 9.10 -4.43 -8.70
N LEU A 151 9.32 -3.62 -7.67
CA LEU A 151 10.00 -2.33 -7.75
C LEU A 151 11.09 -2.24 -6.70
N THR A 152 12.29 -1.80 -7.10
CA THR A 152 13.44 -1.64 -6.22
C THR A 152 14.09 -0.27 -6.40
N VAL A 153 14.98 0.09 -5.47
CA VAL A 153 15.82 1.28 -5.57
C VAL A 153 17.20 0.99 -4.96
N SER A 154 18.23 1.59 -5.52
CA SER A 154 19.56 1.64 -4.91
C SER A 154 19.81 3.05 -4.37
N HIS A 155 19.51 3.26 -3.07
CA HIS A 155 19.63 4.57 -2.43
C HIS A 155 20.08 4.42 -0.96
N PRO A 156 21.11 5.18 -0.50
CA PRO A 156 21.70 4.97 0.83
C PRO A 156 20.74 5.23 2.00
N ASN A 157 19.71 6.04 1.80
CA ASN A 157 18.68 6.35 2.80
C ASN A 157 17.37 5.59 2.58
N SER A 158 17.39 4.45 1.90
CA SER A 158 16.20 3.67 1.58
C SER A 158 16.39 2.19 1.85
N MET A 159 15.29 1.50 2.14
CA MET A 159 15.16 0.06 1.92
C MET A 159 15.26 -0.26 0.42
N GLU A 160 15.67 -1.49 0.09
CA GLU A 160 15.97 -1.88 -1.29
C GLU A 160 14.70 -2.09 -2.13
N VAL A 161 13.61 -2.52 -1.48
CA VAL A 161 12.34 -2.84 -2.13
C VAL A 161 11.35 -1.70 -1.92
N LEU A 162 10.81 -1.17 -3.01
CA LEU A 162 9.75 -0.16 -2.96
C LEU A 162 8.36 -0.75 -3.13
N GLY A 163 8.19 -1.74 -4.01
CA GLY A 163 6.88 -2.29 -4.33
C GLY A 163 6.92 -3.80 -4.50
N TRP A 164 6.02 -4.51 -3.83
CA TRP A 164 5.98 -5.97 -3.83
C TRP A 164 4.56 -6.51 -3.69
N ALA A 165 4.34 -7.67 -4.29
CA ALA A 165 3.07 -8.38 -4.27
C ALA A 165 3.16 -9.65 -3.43
N ARG A 166 2.06 -9.98 -2.75
CA ARG A 166 1.93 -11.13 -1.85
C ARG A 166 0.53 -11.71 -1.93
N GLU A 167 0.38 -12.93 -1.42
CA GLU A 167 -0.91 -13.51 -1.08
C GLU A 167 -0.94 -13.79 0.42
N TYR A 168 -2.06 -13.47 1.05
CA TYR A 168 -2.30 -13.78 2.45
C TYR A 168 -3.74 -14.27 2.60
N ARG A 169 -3.87 -15.52 3.04
CA ARG A 169 -5.14 -16.26 3.01
C ARG A 169 -5.75 -16.25 1.61
N LYS A 170 -6.93 -15.65 1.40
CA LYS A 170 -7.60 -15.60 0.10
C LYS A 170 -7.36 -14.29 -0.65
N SER A 171 -6.61 -13.37 -0.07
CA SER A 171 -6.41 -12.03 -0.62
C SER A 171 -5.07 -11.89 -1.31
N ARG A 172 -5.11 -11.17 -2.43
CA ARG A 172 -3.93 -10.56 -3.04
C ARG A 172 -3.64 -9.25 -2.35
N ILE A 173 -2.38 -9.06 -1.97
CA ILE A 173 -1.89 -7.88 -1.27
C ILE A 173 -0.78 -7.24 -2.11
N PHE A 174 -0.85 -5.93 -2.30
CA PHE A 174 0.25 -5.15 -2.83
C PHE A 174 0.70 -4.13 -1.79
N CYS A 175 2.00 -4.12 -1.49
CA CYS A 175 2.60 -3.14 -0.60
C CYS A 175 3.44 -2.19 -1.44
N PHE A 176 3.32 -0.88 -1.16
CA PHE A 176 4.08 0.14 -1.86
C PHE A 176 4.60 1.19 -0.90
N GLN A 177 5.91 1.26 -0.73
CA GLN A 177 6.59 2.20 0.17
C GLN A 177 6.32 3.65 -0.24
N SER A 178 6.24 3.90 -1.55
CA SER A 178 6.07 5.25 -2.05
C SER A 178 4.68 5.83 -1.78
N GLY A 179 4.62 7.15 -1.64
CA GLY A 179 3.35 7.87 -1.55
C GLY A 179 3.27 8.93 -0.47
N HIS A 180 4.34 9.69 -0.20
CA HIS A 180 4.36 10.64 0.92
C HIS A 180 3.48 11.88 0.72
N ASP A 181 3.60 12.53 -0.45
CA ASP A 181 3.08 13.88 -0.68
C ASP A 181 2.71 14.15 -2.15
N ASP A 182 2.38 15.40 -2.45
CA ASP A 182 1.97 15.86 -3.78
C ASP A 182 3.02 15.68 -4.87
N VAL A 183 4.31 15.65 -4.51
CA VAL A 183 5.39 15.32 -5.46
C VAL A 183 5.24 13.89 -5.94
N THR A 184 4.96 12.96 -5.03
CA THR A 184 4.74 11.55 -5.38
C THR A 184 3.38 11.35 -6.05
N PHE A 185 2.32 11.95 -5.49
CA PHE A 185 0.96 11.83 -6.02
C PHE A 185 0.82 12.39 -7.43
N SER A 186 1.66 13.33 -7.86
CA SER A 186 1.65 13.88 -9.22
C SER A 186 2.47 13.05 -10.22
N ASN A 187 3.26 12.08 -9.77
CA ASN A 187 4.08 11.26 -10.65
C ASN A 187 3.20 10.25 -11.44
N PRO A 188 3.26 10.25 -12.79
CA PRO A 188 2.41 9.38 -13.60
C PRO A 188 2.72 7.90 -13.42
N ASN A 189 3.99 7.52 -13.18
CA ASN A 189 4.35 6.12 -12.96
C ASN A 189 3.87 5.62 -11.60
N PHE A 190 3.92 6.47 -10.56
CA PHE A 190 3.31 6.15 -9.26
C PHE A 190 1.80 5.85 -9.41
N ARG A 191 1.07 6.73 -10.11
CA ARG A 191 -0.37 6.54 -10.35
C ARG A 191 -0.67 5.27 -11.14
N GLU A 192 0.11 5.01 -12.19
CA GLU A 192 -0.05 3.82 -13.03
C GLU A 192 0.18 2.54 -12.23
N VAL A 193 1.25 2.47 -11.42
CA VAL A 193 1.52 1.33 -10.53
C VAL A 193 0.38 1.14 -9.54
N LEU A 194 -0.07 2.20 -8.87
CA LEU A 194 -1.14 2.11 -7.88
C LEU A 194 -2.46 1.66 -8.51
N GLN A 195 -2.84 2.22 -9.67
CA GLN A 195 -4.03 1.81 -10.40
C GLN A 195 -3.97 0.32 -10.77
N ARG A 196 -2.84 -0.13 -11.35
CA ARG A 196 -2.68 -1.53 -11.74
C ARG A 196 -2.65 -2.47 -10.53
N ALA A 197 -2.07 -2.04 -9.41
CA ALA A 197 -2.08 -2.79 -8.16
C ALA A 197 -3.50 -2.99 -7.65
N ILE A 198 -4.32 -1.92 -7.61
CA ILE A 198 -5.73 -2.01 -7.20
C ILE A 198 -6.48 -3.01 -8.10
N HIS A 199 -6.31 -2.91 -9.42
CA HIS A 199 -6.95 -3.86 -10.35
C HIS A 199 -6.43 -5.29 -10.22
N TRP A 200 -5.15 -5.49 -9.93
CA TRP A 200 -4.56 -6.82 -9.74
C TRP A 200 -5.06 -7.46 -8.44
N CYS A 201 -5.15 -6.69 -7.36
CA CYS A 201 -5.68 -7.13 -6.06
C CYS A 201 -7.17 -7.49 -6.13
N ALA A 202 -7.97 -6.73 -6.88
CA ALA A 202 -9.41 -6.98 -7.05
C ALA A 202 -9.74 -8.30 -7.78
N LYS A 203 -8.79 -8.85 -8.55
CA LYS A 203 -9.03 -10.10 -9.29
C LYS A 203 -9.00 -11.29 -8.34
N THR A 204 -10.17 -11.84 -8.04
CA THR A 204 -10.27 -13.20 -7.49
C THR A 204 -9.84 -14.22 -8.55
N SER A 205 -9.01 -15.18 -8.13
CA SER A 205 -8.61 -16.34 -8.94
C SER A 205 -9.79 -17.25 -9.24
#